data_AF-A0A7S0BLC4-F1
#
_entry.id   AF-A0A7S0BLC4-F1
#
_cell.length_a   1.000
_cell.length_b   1.000
_cell.length_c   1.000
_cell.angle_alpha   90.00
_cell.angle_beta   90.00
_cell.angle_gamma   90.00
#
_symmetry.space_group_name_H-M   'P 1'
#
loop_
_entity.id
_entity.type
_entity.pdbx_description
1 polymer ?
#
loop_
_entity_poly.entity_id
_entity_poly.type
_entity_poly.pdbx_seq_one_letter_code
_entity_poly.pdbx_strand_id
1 'polypeptide(L)'
;VLDDFDASTWVVEPEHPTRSETFRKVVIGKFSSLLVDMDATYPTGVPEFRFFGSETAIGPLRTRLDEGLHEWNPALMPIENLQAILGITFDTPKSGTHAAEFSLECGICY
;
A
#
# COMPACT_ATOMS: atom_id res chain seq x y z
N VAL A 1 -0.21 -1.84 -14.54
CA VAL A 1 0.49 -1.54 -13.27
C VAL A 1 -0.44 -0.90 -12.25
N LEU A 2 -0.77 0.39 -12.35
CA LEU A 2 -1.65 1.04 -11.37
C LEU A 2 -3.04 0.37 -11.29
N ASP A 3 -3.64 0.00 -12.42
CA ASP A 3 -4.96 -0.69 -12.40
C ASP A 3 -4.89 -2.06 -11.70
N ASP A 4 -3.81 -2.80 -11.94
CA ASP A 4 -3.61 -4.12 -11.32
C ASP A 4 -3.34 -3.99 -9.82
N PHE A 5 -2.62 -2.93 -9.44
CA PHE A 5 -2.37 -2.57 -8.05
C PHE A 5 -3.68 -2.20 -7.35
N ASP A 6 -4.50 -1.36 -7.97
CA ASP A 6 -5.80 -0.92 -7.47
C ASP A 6 -6.78 -2.10 -7.35
N ALA A 7 -6.73 -3.05 -8.28
CA ALA A 7 -7.56 -4.26 -8.24
C ALA A 7 -7.12 -5.25 -7.15
N SER A 8 -5.85 -5.23 -6.75
CA SER A 8 -5.24 -6.17 -5.80
C SER A 8 -5.12 -5.61 -4.38
N THR A 9 -5.50 -4.36 -4.17
CA THR A 9 -5.35 -3.66 -2.90
C THR A 9 -6.61 -2.91 -2.52
N TRP A 10 -6.69 -2.51 -1.25
CA TRP A 10 -7.69 -1.59 -0.78
C TRP A 10 -7.08 -0.20 -0.69
N VAL A 11 -7.24 0.56 -1.77
CA VAL A 11 -6.85 1.96 -1.87
C VAL A 11 -7.80 2.81 -1.03
N VAL A 12 -7.24 3.58 -0.10
CA VAL A 12 -7.95 4.56 0.74
C VAL A 12 -7.67 6.00 0.31
N GLU A 13 -6.58 6.25 -0.42
CA GLU A 13 -6.23 7.57 -0.92
C GLU A 13 -5.41 7.45 -2.21
N PRO A 14 -5.80 8.14 -3.31
CA PRO A 14 -7.06 8.88 -3.47
C PRO A 14 -8.29 7.93 -3.51
N GLU A 15 -9.47 8.42 -3.09
CA GLU A 15 -10.73 7.64 -3.10
C GLU A 15 -11.21 7.35 -4.53
N HIS A 16 -10.93 8.27 -5.46
CA HIS A 16 -11.22 8.14 -6.88
C HIS A 16 -9.94 8.32 -7.71
N PRO A 17 -9.07 7.29 -7.76
CA PRO A 17 -7.78 7.44 -8.39
C PRO A 17 -7.88 7.78 -9.87
N THR A 18 -7.14 8.81 -10.26
CA THR A 18 -6.95 9.21 -11.65
C THR A 18 -5.63 8.66 -12.20
N ARG A 19 -5.46 8.71 -13.53
CA ARG A 19 -4.20 8.31 -14.18
C ARG A 19 -3.03 9.27 -13.92
N SER A 20 -3.33 10.51 -13.51
CA SER A 20 -2.32 11.51 -13.15
C SER A 20 -1.77 11.32 -11.74
N GLU A 21 -2.49 10.58 -10.88
CA GLU A 21 -2.05 10.29 -9.52
C GLU A 21 -1.25 8.99 -9.53
N THR A 22 0.05 9.11 -9.25
CA THR A 22 1.00 7.99 -9.20
C THR A 22 1.03 7.28 -7.86
N PHE A 23 0.51 7.92 -6.82
CA PHE A 23 0.52 7.37 -5.47
C PHE A 23 -0.76 6.60 -5.15
N ARG A 24 -0.62 5.61 -4.26
CA ARG A 24 -1.72 4.86 -3.66
C ARG A 24 -1.43 4.65 -2.20
N LYS A 25 -2.34 5.08 -1.34
CA LYS A 25 -2.36 4.71 0.08
C LYS A 25 -3.27 3.51 0.23
N VAL A 26 -2.72 2.41 0.74
CA VAL A 26 -3.40 1.13 0.82
C VAL A 26 -3.42 0.61 2.25
N VAL A 27 -4.48 -0.14 2.61
CA VAL A 27 -4.58 -0.82 3.91
C VAL A 27 -3.57 -1.97 3.97
N ILE A 28 -2.80 -2.02 5.06
CA ILE A 28 -1.83 -3.10 5.35
C ILE A 28 -2.12 -3.83 6.66
N GLY A 29 -3.19 -3.44 7.36
CA GLY A 29 -3.62 -4.04 8.61
C GLY A 29 -4.50 -3.10 9.43
N LYS A 30 -4.73 -3.48 10.68
CA LYS A 30 -5.58 -2.73 11.60
C LYS A 30 -5.00 -1.35 11.89
N PHE A 31 -5.77 -0.31 11.55
CA PHE A 31 -5.38 1.10 11.70
C PHE A 31 -4.00 1.44 11.11
N SER A 32 -3.59 0.68 10.08
CA SER A 32 -2.31 0.88 9.42
C SER A 32 -2.46 0.90 7.90
N SER A 33 -1.74 1.82 7.27
CA SER A 33 -1.73 1.99 5.82
C SER A 33 -0.31 2.25 5.30
N LEU A 34 -0.07 1.93 4.04
CA LEU A 34 1.16 2.20 3.32
C LEU A 34 0.84 3.09 2.13
N LEU A 35 1.51 4.25 2.01
CA LEU A 35 1.53 5.03 0.79
C LEU A 35 2.69 4.55 -0.08
N VAL A 36 2.38 4.26 -1.33
CA VAL A 36 3.28 3.83 -2.39
C VAL A 36 3.19 4.85 -3.52
N ASP A 37 4.29 5.52 -3.85
CA ASP A 37 4.35 6.46 -4.98
C ASP A 37 5.19 5.88 -6.12
N MET A 38 4.53 5.56 -7.24
CA MET A 38 5.14 4.86 -8.37
C MET A 38 5.60 5.84 -9.45
N ASP A 39 6.87 5.78 -9.87
CA ASP A 39 7.35 6.62 -10.97
C ASP A 39 6.55 6.36 -12.26
N ALA A 40 5.89 7.39 -12.79
CA ALA A 40 5.10 7.30 -14.03
C ALA A 40 5.94 6.88 -15.26
N THR A 41 7.25 7.19 -15.25
CA THR A 41 8.19 6.86 -16.31
C THR A 41 8.80 5.46 -16.14
N TYR A 42 8.79 4.93 -14.91
CA TYR A 42 9.28 3.59 -14.60
C TYR A 42 8.43 2.89 -13.52
N PRO A 43 7.19 2.48 -13.86
CA PRO A 43 6.19 2.07 -12.88
C PRO A 43 6.45 0.71 -12.22
N THR A 44 7.37 -0.09 -12.76
CA THR A 44 7.83 -1.35 -12.14
C THR A 44 9.13 -1.19 -11.35
N GLY A 45 9.72 0.01 -11.34
CA GLY A 45 10.84 0.36 -10.49
C GLY A 45 10.47 0.39 -9.00
N VAL A 46 11.47 0.65 -8.17
CA VAL A 46 11.29 0.80 -6.72
C VAL A 46 10.49 2.08 -6.44
N PRO A 47 9.28 1.99 -5.86
CA PRO A 47 8.48 3.15 -5.45
C PRO A 47 9.05 3.88 -4.24
N GLU A 48 8.52 5.06 -3.95
CA GLU A 48 8.66 5.67 -2.62
C GLU A 48 7.61 5.11 -1.66
N PHE A 49 8.01 4.90 -0.40
CA PHE A 49 7.18 4.28 0.61
C PHE A 49 7.01 5.15 1.85
N ARG A 50 5.78 5.22 2.37
CA ARG A 50 5.49 5.88 3.65
C ARG A 50 4.46 5.09 4.46
N PHE A 51 4.88 4.60 5.63
CA PHE A 51 4.01 3.89 6.56
C PHE A 51 3.23 4.84 7.47
N PHE A 52 1.99 4.47 7.78
CA PHE A 52 1.11 5.16 8.73
C PHE A 52 0.50 4.13 9.67
N GLY A 53 0.55 4.39 10.98
CA GLY A 53 0.04 3.49 12.01
C GLY A 53 0.88 3.57 13.29
N SER A 54 0.55 2.75 14.29
CA SER A 54 1.38 2.63 15.49
C SER A 54 2.71 1.96 15.15
N GLU A 55 3.79 2.33 15.85
CA GLU A 55 5.11 1.70 15.64
C GLU A 55 5.08 0.19 15.87
N THR A 56 4.22 -0.28 16.77
CA THR A 56 3.99 -1.73 16.99
C THR A 56 3.42 -2.44 15.77
N ALA A 57 2.62 -1.76 14.94
CA ALA A 57 2.02 -2.34 13.74
C ALA A 57 2.93 -2.20 12.52
N ILE A 58 3.58 -1.03 12.36
CA ILE A 58 4.36 -0.72 11.15
C ILE A 58 5.85 -1.01 11.28
N GLY A 59 6.41 -1.02 12.49
CA GLY A 59 7.85 -1.22 12.74
C GLY A 59 8.39 -2.50 12.10
N PRO A 60 7.75 -3.68 12.33
CA PRO A 60 8.18 -4.92 11.69
C PRO A 60 8.12 -4.88 10.17
N LEU A 61 7.13 -4.20 9.59
CA LEU A 61 6.96 -4.07 8.14
C LEU A 61 8.01 -3.13 7.54
N ARG A 62 8.35 -2.04 8.25
CA ARG A 62 9.41 -1.12 7.87
C ARG A 62 10.76 -1.83 7.84
N THR A 63 11.09 -2.58 8.90
CA THR A 63 12.33 -3.39 8.94
C THR A 63 12.40 -4.38 7.78
N ARG A 64 11.32 -5.12 7.50
CA ARG A 64 11.28 -6.05 6.35
C ARG A 64 11.47 -5.33 5.01
N LEU A 65 10.86 -4.17 4.83
CA LEU A 65 11.02 -3.37 3.62
C LEU A 65 12.48 -2.93 3.46
N ASP A 66 13.08 -2.36 4.50
CA ASP A 66 14.46 -1.87 4.48
C ASP A 66 15.46 -3.00 4.20
N GLU A 67 15.25 -4.17 4.80
CA GLU A 67 16.09 -5.35 4.61
C GLU A 67 15.88 -6.00 3.24
N GLY A 68 14.64 -6.07 2.74
CA GLY A 68 14.29 -6.79 1.50
C GLY A 68 14.28 -5.94 0.23
N LEU A 69 14.47 -4.62 0.31
CA LEU A 69 14.37 -3.73 -0.87
C LEU A 69 15.32 -4.11 -2.01
N HIS A 70 16.46 -4.68 -1.67
CA HIS A 70 17.46 -5.15 -2.63
C HIS A 70 17.00 -6.35 -3.48
N GLU A 71 15.95 -7.06 -3.04
CA GLU A 71 15.33 -8.17 -3.76
C GLU A 71 14.26 -7.70 -4.76
N TRP A 72 13.98 -6.39 -4.82
CA TRP A 72 12.99 -5.83 -5.74
C TRP A 72 13.30 -6.22 -7.19
N ASN A 73 12.34 -6.88 -7.84
CA ASN A 73 12.46 -7.35 -9.21
C ASN A 73 11.51 -6.57 -10.13
N PRO A 74 12.02 -5.69 -11.00
CA PRO A 74 11.20 -4.92 -11.93
C PRO A 74 10.49 -5.73 -13.02
N ALA A 75 10.81 -7.03 -13.14
CA ALA A 75 10.08 -7.96 -13.99
C ALA A 75 8.77 -8.48 -13.35
N LEU A 76 8.60 -8.29 -12.03
CA LEU A 76 7.38 -8.59 -11.29
C LEU A 76 6.52 -7.33 -11.13
N MET A 77 5.24 -7.54 -10.84
CA MET A 77 4.34 -6.44 -10.51
C MET A 77 4.73 -5.84 -9.14
N PRO A 78 4.56 -4.52 -8.94
CA PRO A 78 4.88 -3.88 -7.65
C PRO A 78 4.17 -4.54 -6.46
N ILE A 79 2.94 -5.01 -6.66
CA ILE A 79 2.18 -5.72 -5.62
C ILE A 79 2.83 -7.06 -5.24
N GLU A 80 3.35 -7.82 -6.20
CA GLU A 80 4.01 -9.11 -5.95
C GLU A 80 5.30 -8.90 -5.16
N ASN A 81 6.11 -7.90 -5.54
CA ASN A 81 7.30 -7.52 -4.78
C ASN A 81 6.94 -7.13 -3.34
N LEU A 82 5.91 -6.29 -3.16
CA LEU A 82 5.50 -5.86 -1.83
C LEU A 82 4.99 -7.00 -0.97
N GLN A 83 4.21 -7.93 -1.52
CA GLN A 83 3.75 -9.10 -0.78
C GLN A 83 4.91 -9.99 -0.35
N ALA A 84 5.88 -10.22 -1.24
CA ALA A 84 7.06 -11.02 -0.93
C ALA A 84 7.93 -10.37 0.14
N ILE A 85 8.27 -9.09 -0.01
CA ILE A 85 9.16 -8.35 0.90
C ILE A 85 8.48 -8.15 2.26
N LEU A 86 7.24 -7.67 2.28
CA LEU A 86 6.55 -7.38 3.55
C LEU A 86 6.03 -8.65 4.23
N GLY A 87 5.90 -9.77 3.51
CA GLY A 87 5.38 -11.02 4.04
C GLY A 87 3.92 -10.91 4.47
N ILE A 88 3.12 -10.11 3.75
CA ILE A 88 1.69 -9.93 3.98
C ILE A 88 0.93 -10.04 2.67
N THR A 89 -0.36 -10.36 2.75
CA THR A 89 -1.29 -10.20 1.64
C THR A 89 -2.06 -8.90 1.80
N PHE A 90 -2.32 -8.19 0.71
CA PHE A 90 -3.15 -6.99 0.75
C PHE A 90 -4.62 -7.39 0.68
N ASP A 91 -5.44 -6.70 1.46
CA ASP A 91 -6.88 -6.83 1.38
C ASP A 91 -7.41 -6.07 0.17
N THR A 92 -8.56 -6.49 -0.34
CA THR A 92 -9.39 -5.71 -1.27
C THR A 92 -10.66 -5.25 -0.56
N PRO A 93 -11.36 -4.21 -1.04
CA PRO A 93 -12.60 -3.75 -0.40
C PRO A 93 -13.67 -4.85 -0.26
N LYS A 94 -13.62 -5.89 -1.12
CA LYS A 94 -14.56 -7.02 -1.10
C LYS A 94 -14.16 -8.14 -0.13
N SER A 95 -12.88 -8.23 0.23
CA SER A 95 -12.33 -9.27 1.10
C SER A 95 -11.94 -8.75 2.49
N GLY A 96 -11.87 -7.43 2.68
CA GLY A 96 -11.25 -6.81 3.83
C GLY A 96 -11.97 -7.09 5.14
N THR A 97 -11.29 -7.81 6.04
CA THR A 97 -11.72 -8.03 7.43
C THR A 97 -11.73 -6.73 8.26
N HIS A 98 -11.11 -5.67 7.74
CA HIS A 98 -10.93 -4.38 8.40
C HIS A 98 -11.86 -3.27 7.85
N ALA A 99 -12.85 -3.64 7.02
CA ALA A 99 -13.84 -2.73 6.40
C ALA A 99 -14.40 -1.66 7.37
N ALA A 100 -14.92 -2.12 8.51
CA ALA A 100 -15.55 -1.25 9.50
C ALA A 100 -14.55 -0.36 10.28
N GLU A 101 -13.27 -0.75 10.33
CA GLU A 101 -12.25 -0.06 11.13
C GLU A 101 -11.62 1.12 10.38
N PHE A 102 -11.53 1.05 9.05
CA PHE A 102 -11.13 2.19 8.20
C PHE A 102 -12.31 3.10 7.81
N SER A 103 -13.55 2.61 7.92
CA SER A 103 -14.78 3.40 7.73
C SER A 103 -15.13 4.31 8.92
N LEU A 104 -14.28 4.36 9.96
CA LEU A 104 -14.41 5.34 11.03
C LEU A 104 -14.09 6.73 10.45
N GLU A 105 -15.16 7.45 10.09
CA GLU A 105 -15.13 8.83 9.62
C GLU A 105 -14.14 9.65 10.45
N CYS A 106 -13.20 10.30 9.76
CA CYS A 106 -12.27 11.27 10.31
C CYS A 106 -13.07 12.33 11.09
N GLY A 107 -13.15 12.20 12.42
CA GLY A 107 -13.91 13.09 13.32
C GLY A 107 -13.31 14.49 13.48
N ILE A 108 -12.59 14.98 12.46
CA ILE A 108 -11.84 16.24 12.46
C ILE A 108 -12.50 17.28 11.54
N CYS A 109 -13.52 16.90 10.76
CA CYS A 109 -14.28 17.83 9.93
C CYS A 109 -15.60 18.21 10.66
N TYR A 110 -15.57 19.31 11.42
CA TYR A 110 -16.75 19.98 11.97
C TYR A 110 -16.86 21.40 11.41
#